data_AF-A0A7J4VJZ5-F1
#
_entry.id   AF-A0A7J4VJZ5-F1
#
_cell.length_a   1.000
_cell.length_b   1.000
_cell.length_c   1.000
_cell.angle_alpha   90.00
_cell.angle_beta   90.00
_cell.angle_gamma   90.00
#
_symmetry.space_group_name_H-M   'P 1'
#
loop_
_entity.id
_entity.type
_entity.pdbx_description
1 polymer ?
#
loop_
_entity_poly.entity_id
_entity_poly.type
_entity_poly.pdbx_seq_one_letter_code
_entity_poly.pdbx_strand_id
1 'polypeptide(L)'
;MKPNRFLFAGAILAGIVSGIIVPARQAYAQQGYALRLERTVLDARHDPDGIWSDDDLASIRQMGQVPAIYTARLTTPAGEWLLSQTNGDCNIQGMCTALLVLKKAGARAVTMADPQLPLGGTAVLSLNYKKLATKEVDERGHPIDGSYDVEPIP
;
A
#
# COMPACT_ATOMS: atom_id res chain seq x y z
N MET A 1 -53.83 -45.48 -32.78
CA MET A 1 -55.11 -44.87 -32.33
C MET A 1 -55.01 -44.58 -30.83
N LYS A 2 -55.48 -43.41 -30.40
CA LYS A 2 -55.37 -42.83 -29.04
C LYS A 2 -56.17 -43.61 -27.97
N PRO A 3 -55.80 -43.53 -26.67
CA PRO A 3 -56.29 -42.44 -25.80
C PRO A 3 -55.15 -41.85 -24.91
N ASN A 4 -55.01 -40.55 -24.68
CA ASN A 4 -55.80 -39.56 -23.91
C ASN A 4 -55.90 -39.79 -22.37
N ARG A 5 -55.15 -38.93 -21.66
CA ARG A 5 -55.51 -38.14 -20.45
C ARG A 5 -55.62 -38.83 -19.08
N PHE A 6 -54.66 -38.50 -18.20
CA PHE A 6 -54.86 -38.09 -16.79
C PHE A 6 -53.67 -37.16 -16.44
N LEU A 7 -53.87 -35.83 -16.34
CA LEU A 7 -54.21 -35.05 -15.13
C LEU A 7 -53.15 -35.10 -14.02
N PHE A 8 -52.33 -34.04 -14.02
CA PHE A 8 -51.70 -33.32 -12.91
C PHE A 8 -51.60 -34.02 -11.55
N ALA A 9 -50.36 -34.36 -11.16
CA ALA A 9 -49.94 -34.39 -9.77
C ALA A 9 -48.75 -33.45 -9.63
N GLY A 10 -48.97 -32.32 -8.97
CA GLY A 10 -47.94 -31.36 -8.65
C GLY A 10 -46.96 -31.94 -7.61
N ALA A 11 -45.68 -31.73 -7.87
CA ALA A 11 -44.65 -31.75 -6.85
C ALA A 11 -43.75 -30.54 -7.11
N ILE A 12 -44.02 -29.43 -6.40
CA ILE A 12 -43.12 -28.29 -6.33
C ILE A 12 -41.91 -28.77 -5.53
N LEU A 13 -40.84 -29.16 -6.23
CA LEU A 13 -39.52 -29.32 -5.63
C LEU A 13 -39.02 -27.93 -5.26
N ALA A 14 -39.18 -27.58 -3.98
CA ALA A 14 -38.53 -26.43 -3.37
C ALA A 14 -37.01 -26.65 -3.39
N GLY A 15 -36.36 -26.25 -4.47
CA GLY A 15 -34.92 -26.14 -4.56
C GLY A 15 -34.46 -24.95 -3.73
N ILE A 16 -34.14 -25.18 -2.46
CA ILE A 16 -33.35 -24.23 -1.67
C ILE A 16 -31.91 -24.35 -2.19
N VAL A 17 -31.60 -23.54 -3.20
CA VAL A 17 -30.22 -23.26 -3.56
C VAL A 17 -29.69 -22.35 -2.46
N SER A 18 -29.14 -22.97 -1.40
CA SER A 18 -28.29 -22.27 -0.44
C SER A 18 -27.02 -21.84 -1.16
N GLY A 19 -27.10 -20.69 -1.84
CA GLY A 19 -25.93 -19.97 -2.31
C GLY A 19 -25.14 -19.55 -1.08
N ILE A 20 -24.10 -20.31 -0.74
CA ILE A 20 -23.07 -19.86 0.18
C ILE A 20 -22.36 -18.73 -0.56
N ILE A 21 -22.83 -17.50 -0.34
CA ILE A 21 -22.08 -16.29 -0.65
C ILE A 21 -20.93 -16.31 0.34
N VAL A 22 -19.82 -16.96 -0.03
CA VAL A 22 -18.55 -16.75 0.64
C VAL A 22 -18.21 -15.29 0.37
N PRO A 23 -18.20 -14.39 1.35
CA PRO A 23 -17.61 -13.10 1.13
C PRO A 23 -16.14 -13.40 0.85
N ALA A 24 -15.70 -13.16 -0.39
CA ALA A 24 -14.30 -13.13 -0.72
C ALA A 24 -13.69 -11.97 0.08
N ARG A 25 -13.38 -12.22 1.36
CA ARG A 25 -12.42 -11.42 2.10
C ARG A 25 -11.14 -11.57 1.30
N GLN A 26 -10.80 -10.53 0.55
CA GLN A 26 -9.51 -10.40 -0.09
C GLN A 26 -8.44 -10.57 0.99
N ALA A 27 -7.92 -11.78 1.11
CA ALA A 27 -6.84 -12.12 2.01
C ALA A 27 -5.54 -11.60 1.41
N TYR A 28 -5.37 -10.28 1.36
CA TYR A 28 -4.09 -9.65 1.05
C TYR A 28 -3.44 -9.17 2.35
N ALA A 29 -3.05 -10.13 3.19
CA ALA A 29 -2.06 -9.90 4.21
C ALA A 29 -1.30 -11.22 4.44
N GLN A 30 0.00 -11.23 4.12
CA GLN A 30 1.10 -11.96 4.82
C GLN A 30 2.20 -12.59 3.94
N GLN A 31 2.14 -12.55 2.62
CA GLN A 31 3.24 -13.05 1.77
C GLN A 31 3.89 -11.90 1.00
N GLY A 32 4.95 -11.34 1.58
CA GLY A 32 5.71 -10.24 0.97
C GLY A 32 6.90 -9.82 1.83
N TYR A 33 7.63 -8.83 1.33
CA TYR A 33 8.76 -8.24 2.01
C TYR A 33 8.29 -7.06 2.86
N ALA A 34 8.48 -7.16 4.18
CA ALA A 34 8.15 -6.08 5.09
C ALA A 34 9.21 -4.97 5.01
N LEU A 35 8.77 -3.76 4.70
CA LEU A 35 9.57 -2.54 4.66
C LEU A 35 9.17 -1.71 5.87
N ARG A 36 9.89 -1.90 6.98
CA ARG A 36 9.69 -1.15 8.22
C ARG A 36 10.55 0.10 8.20
N LEU A 37 9.91 1.26 8.18
CA LEU A 37 10.58 2.54 8.14
C LEU A 37 11.33 2.80 9.45
N GLU A 38 12.61 3.14 9.35
CA GLU A 38 13.43 3.60 10.46
C GLU A 38 13.93 5.01 10.19
N ARG A 39 14.01 5.84 11.22
CA ARG A 39 14.57 7.20 11.08
C ARG A 39 16.06 7.11 10.82
N THR A 40 16.47 7.30 9.57
CA THR A 40 17.87 7.19 9.14
C THR A 40 18.58 8.53 9.06
N VAL A 41 17.84 9.64 8.95
CA VAL A 41 18.40 11.00 8.94
C VAL A 41 17.65 11.90 9.91
N LEU A 42 18.40 12.62 10.75
CA LEU A 42 17.90 13.63 11.68
C LEU A 42 18.37 15.02 11.23
N ASP A 43 17.51 16.04 11.37
CA ASP A 43 17.72 17.40 10.82
C ASP A 43 18.28 17.37 9.39
N ALA A 44 17.57 16.65 8.51
CA ALA A 44 18.01 16.38 7.15
C ALA A 44 18.10 17.67 6.33
N ARG A 45 19.31 18.18 6.07
CA ARG A 45 19.54 19.34 5.18
C ARG A 45 19.50 18.95 3.70
N HIS A 46 19.84 17.69 3.43
CA HIS A 46 19.83 17.05 2.13
C HIS A 46 19.39 15.59 2.30
N ASP A 47 18.72 15.03 1.30
CA ASP A 47 18.40 13.60 1.28
C ASP A 47 19.57 12.81 0.69
N PRO A 48 20.24 11.93 1.45
CA PRO A 48 21.34 11.11 0.93
C PRO A 48 20.91 10.14 -0.19
N ASP A 49 19.62 9.82 -0.31
CA ASP A 49 19.08 9.00 -1.40
C ASP A 49 18.60 9.81 -2.60
N GLY A 50 18.50 11.13 -2.47
CA GLY A 50 18.02 12.03 -3.53
C GLY A 50 16.56 11.79 -3.92
N ILE A 51 15.72 11.30 -2.99
CA ILE A 51 14.28 11.11 -3.20
C ILE A 51 13.53 12.39 -2.89
N TRP A 52 13.88 13.04 -1.78
CA TRP A 52 13.32 14.31 -1.35
C TRP A 52 14.25 15.45 -1.73
N SER A 53 13.70 16.52 -2.30
CA SER A 53 14.47 17.70 -2.67
C SER A 53 14.83 18.54 -1.44
N ASP A 54 15.83 19.42 -1.58
CA ASP A 54 16.17 20.37 -0.52
C ASP A 54 14.99 21.32 -0.21
N ASP A 55 14.14 21.61 -1.20
CA ASP A 55 12.94 22.43 -1.05
C ASP A 55 11.85 21.71 -0.23
N ASP A 56 11.68 20.40 -0.42
CA ASP A 56 10.79 19.59 0.43
C ASP A 56 11.24 19.69 1.89
N LEU A 57 12.54 19.49 2.13
CA LEU A 57 13.13 19.56 3.48
C LEU A 57 13.12 20.99 4.05
N ALA A 58 13.24 22.02 3.21
CA ALA A 58 13.13 23.41 3.62
C ALA A 58 11.69 23.76 4.02
N SER A 59 10.70 23.26 3.30
CA SER A 59 9.28 23.48 3.60
C SER A 59 8.91 22.96 4.99
N ILE A 60 9.43 21.80 5.38
CA ILE A 60 9.25 21.25 6.74
C ILE A 60 9.79 22.22 7.81
N ARG A 61 10.96 22.83 7.56
CA ARG A 61 11.55 23.82 8.49
C ARG A 61 10.71 25.08 8.59
N GLN A 62 10.14 25.53 7.50
CA GLN A 62 9.30 26.73 7.48
C GLN A 62 8.02 26.54 8.32
N MET A 63 7.55 25.31 8.46
CA MET A 63 6.47 24.95 9.40
C MET A 63 6.94 24.84 10.87
N GLY A 64 8.20 25.14 11.16
CA GLY A 64 8.76 25.09 12.51
C GLY A 64 9.16 23.68 12.98
N GLN A 65 9.22 22.71 12.07
CA GLN A 65 9.62 21.33 12.38
C GLN A 65 11.08 21.06 12.02
N VAL A 66 11.68 20.05 12.67
CA VAL A 66 12.99 19.52 12.29
C VAL A 66 12.78 18.42 11.25
N PRO A 67 13.31 18.56 10.01
CA PRO A 67 13.11 17.55 8.98
C PRO A 67 13.81 16.24 9.36
N ALA A 68 13.11 15.14 9.20
CA ALA A 68 13.63 13.80 9.39
C ALA A 68 13.24 12.92 8.21
N ILE A 69 14.15 12.03 7.82
CA ILE A 69 13.92 11.06 6.75
C ILE A 69 13.91 9.67 7.37
N TYR A 70 12.87 8.93 7.02
CA TYR A 70 12.65 7.56 7.43
C TYR A 70 12.80 6.68 6.20
N THR A 71 13.62 5.63 6.29
CA THR A 71 13.82 4.72 5.16
C THR A 71 13.75 3.25 5.55
N ALA A 72 13.38 2.42 4.58
CA ALA A 72 13.48 0.96 4.63
C ALA A 72 13.99 0.46 3.28
N ARG A 73 14.87 -0.53 3.28
CA ARG A 73 15.52 -1.02 2.06
C ARG A 73 15.36 -2.52 1.88
N LEU A 74 15.26 -2.95 0.63
CA LEU A 74 15.27 -4.35 0.23
C LEU A 74 16.02 -4.51 -1.10
N THR A 75 17.11 -5.27 -1.08
CA THR A 75 17.83 -5.65 -2.29
C THR A 75 17.25 -6.92 -2.90
N THR A 76 16.93 -6.88 -4.18
CA THR A 76 16.39 -8.01 -4.95
C THR A 76 17.13 -8.14 -6.28
N PRO A 77 16.96 -9.24 -7.04
CA PRO A 77 17.47 -9.32 -8.41
C PRO A 77 16.93 -8.23 -9.35
N ALA A 78 15.78 -7.62 -9.04
CA ALA A 78 15.20 -6.54 -9.84
C ALA A 78 15.83 -5.15 -9.56
N GLY A 79 16.60 -5.02 -8.47
CA GLY A 79 17.14 -3.76 -7.97
C GLY A 79 16.96 -3.59 -6.46
N GLU A 80 17.32 -2.42 -5.96
CA GLU A 80 17.03 -1.98 -4.59
C GLU A 80 15.66 -1.31 -4.56
N TRP A 81 14.77 -1.85 -3.73
CA TRP A 81 13.54 -1.18 -3.33
C TRP A 81 13.84 -0.32 -2.10
N LEU A 82 13.51 0.97 -2.20
CA LEU A 82 13.62 1.95 -1.12
C LEU A 82 12.22 2.48 -0.81
N LEU A 83 11.75 2.30 0.41
CA LEU A 83 10.61 3.05 0.92
C LEU A 83 11.17 4.25 1.69
N SER A 84 10.79 5.46 1.32
CA SER A 84 11.26 6.70 1.94
C SER A 84 10.08 7.56 2.38
N GLN A 85 10.15 8.18 3.54
CA GLN A 85 9.11 9.04 4.10
C GLN A 85 9.75 10.22 4.83
N THR A 86 9.09 11.39 4.78
CA THR A 86 9.45 12.52 5.65
C THR A 86 8.36 12.76 6.69
N ASN A 87 8.68 13.58 7.69
CA ASN A 87 7.70 14.05 8.67
C ASN A 87 6.95 15.33 8.23
N GLY A 88 7.01 15.67 6.94
CA GLY A 88 6.61 16.99 6.45
C GLY A 88 5.15 17.15 6.05
N ASP A 89 4.55 16.10 5.54
CA ASP A 89 3.23 16.16 4.90
C ASP A 89 2.20 15.30 5.66
N CYS A 90 2.43 15.12 6.96
CA CYS A 90 1.56 14.31 7.79
C CYS A 90 0.21 15.01 8.02
N ASN A 91 -0.89 14.29 7.82
CA ASN A 91 -2.22 14.75 8.16
C ASN A 91 -2.47 14.71 9.69
N ILE A 92 -3.66 15.13 10.13
CA ILE A 92 -4.02 15.19 11.56
C ILE A 92 -4.07 13.81 12.23
N GLN A 93 -4.23 12.73 11.46
CA GLN A 93 -4.14 11.35 11.94
C GLN A 93 -2.70 10.84 12.03
N GLY A 94 -1.70 11.64 11.65
CA GLY A 94 -0.29 11.27 11.63
C GLY A 94 0.09 10.36 10.46
N MET A 95 -0.75 10.32 9.43
CA MET A 95 -0.46 9.65 8.15
C MET A 95 0.32 10.59 7.25
N CYS A 96 1.48 10.16 6.78
CA CYS A 96 2.35 10.94 5.90
C CYS A 96 2.58 10.16 4.61
N THR A 97 2.83 10.86 3.50
CA THR A 97 3.14 10.19 2.23
C THR A 97 4.52 9.54 2.34
N ALA A 98 4.60 8.29 1.87
CA ALA A 98 5.86 7.62 1.63
C ALA A 98 6.00 7.34 0.14
N LEU A 99 7.22 7.27 -0.36
CA LEU A 99 7.54 6.94 -1.74
C LEU A 99 8.22 5.58 -1.77
N LEU A 100 7.63 4.63 -2.49
CA LEU A 100 8.31 3.39 -2.87
C LEU A 100 9.06 3.64 -4.17
N VAL A 101 10.37 3.44 -4.14
CA VAL A 101 11.29 3.75 -5.24
C VAL A 101 12.07 2.51 -5.62
N LEU A 102 12.21 2.27 -6.92
CA LEU A 102 13.10 1.23 -7.46
C LEU A 102 14.39 1.86 -7.99
N LYS A 103 15.51 1.48 -7.40
CA LYS A 103 16.86 1.89 -7.77
C LYS A 103 17.58 0.75 -8.50
N LYS A 104 18.05 1.02 -9.71
CA LYS A 104 18.84 0.08 -10.53
C LYS A 104 20.20 0.69 -10.82
N ALA A 105 21.23 -0.15 -10.86
CA ALA A 105 22.59 0.30 -11.18
C ALA A 105 22.63 0.96 -12.56
N GLY A 106 23.21 2.17 -12.64
CA GLY A 106 23.35 2.93 -13.88
C GLY A 106 22.05 3.54 -14.43
N ALA A 107 20.93 3.47 -13.69
CA ALA A 107 19.66 4.07 -14.09
C ALA A 107 19.18 5.09 -13.07
N ARG A 108 18.32 6.02 -13.52
CA ARG A 108 17.61 6.94 -12.63
C ARG A 108 16.66 6.15 -11.72
N ALA A 109 16.58 6.54 -10.45
CA ALA A 109 15.59 6.01 -9.53
C ALA A 109 14.17 6.31 -10.04
N VAL A 110 13.25 5.35 -9.90
CA VAL A 110 11.87 5.47 -10.39
C VAL A 110 10.91 5.32 -9.21
N THR A 111 10.02 6.27 -9.02
CA THR A 111 8.91 6.14 -8.06
C THR A 111 7.89 5.16 -8.60
N MET A 112 7.53 4.17 -7.78
CA MET A 112 6.70 3.03 -8.14
C MET A 112 5.37 3.00 -7.37
N ALA A 113 5.28 3.72 -6.25
CA ALA A 113 4.06 3.93 -5.48
C ALA A 113 4.26 5.11 -4.51
N ASP A 114 3.18 5.77 -4.11
CA ASP A 114 3.14 6.90 -3.18
C ASP A 114 2.13 6.70 -2.02
N PRO A 115 2.26 5.60 -1.24
CA PRO A 115 1.28 5.27 -0.21
C PRO A 115 1.21 6.25 0.95
N GLN A 116 0.09 6.23 1.67
CA GLN A 116 -0.03 6.80 3.01
C GLN A 116 0.40 5.79 4.08
N LEU A 117 1.20 6.23 5.05
CA LEU A 117 1.62 5.43 6.20
C LEU A 117 1.68 6.28 7.48
N PRO A 118 1.40 5.71 8.67
CA PRO A 118 1.78 6.37 9.91
C PRO A 118 3.29 6.69 9.87
N LEU A 119 3.71 7.79 10.49
CA LEU A 119 5.14 8.15 10.52
C LEU A 119 5.99 7.02 11.11
N GLY A 120 6.96 6.52 10.34
CA GLY A 120 7.78 5.35 10.73
C GLY A 120 7.02 4.01 10.66
N GLY A 121 5.95 3.96 9.87
CA GLY A 121 5.09 2.80 9.66
C GLY A 121 5.76 1.66 8.90
N THR A 122 4.96 0.68 8.49
CA THR A 122 5.41 -0.49 7.74
C THR A 122 4.52 -0.71 6.53
N ALA A 123 5.15 -0.94 5.38
CA ALA A 123 4.49 -1.45 4.18
C ALA A 123 4.95 -2.86 3.86
N VAL A 124 4.15 -3.62 3.13
CA VAL A 124 4.48 -4.97 2.67
C VAL A 124 4.45 -4.99 1.15
N LEU A 125 5.62 -5.16 0.54
CA LEU A 125 5.76 -5.31 -0.90
C LEU A 125 5.49 -6.77 -1.28
N SER A 126 4.55 -7.02 -2.19
CA SER A 126 4.21 -8.38 -2.62
C SER A 126 5.42 -9.08 -3.26
N LEU A 127 5.48 -10.42 -3.17
CA LEU A 127 6.61 -11.20 -3.69
C LEU A 127 6.85 -11.03 -5.20
N ASN A 128 5.80 -10.68 -5.96
CA ASN A 128 5.86 -10.39 -7.39
C ASN A 128 6.06 -8.89 -7.71
N TYR A 129 6.22 -8.05 -6.68
CA TYR A 129 6.43 -6.60 -6.78
C TYR A 129 5.33 -5.85 -7.54
N LYS A 130 4.08 -6.32 -7.43
CA LYS A 130 2.92 -5.73 -8.13
C LYS A 130 1.99 -4.95 -7.21
N LYS A 131 2.01 -5.24 -5.92
CA LYS A 131 1.18 -4.57 -4.93
C LYS A 131 2.02 -4.16 -3.72
N LEU A 132 1.69 -3.01 -3.17
CA LEU A 132 2.19 -2.54 -1.88
C LEU A 132 1.00 -2.44 -0.93
N ALA A 133 1.05 -3.19 0.18
CA ALA A 133 0.02 -3.17 1.20
C ALA A 133 0.47 -2.35 2.40
N THR A 134 -0.46 -1.60 3.01
CA THR A 134 -0.20 -0.70 4.14
C THR A 134 -1.26 -0.89 5.22
N LYS A 135 -0.96 -0.40 6.43
CA LYS A 135 -1.94 -0.23 7.51
C LYS A 135 -2.10 1.26 7.76
N GLU A 136 -3.30 1.76 7.52
CA GLU A 136 -3.62 3.18 7.49
C GLU A 136 -4.72 3.50 8.49
N VAL A 137 -5.02 4.79 8.62
CA VAL A 137 -6.04 5.31 9.52
C VAL A 137 -6.94 6.26 8.73
N ASP A 138 -8.25 6.02 8.76
CA ASP A 138 -9.24 6.88 8.12
C ASP A 138 -9.42 8.22 8.89
N GLU A 139 -10.22 9.14 8.33
CA GLU A 139 -10.48 10.44 8.95
C GLU A 139 -11.08 10.36 10.37
N ARG A 140 -11.72 9.24 10.71
CA ARG A 140 -12.36 8.97 12.01
C ARG A 140 -11.45 8.23 12.97
N GLY A 141 -10.23 7.91 12.58
CA GLY A 141 -9.28 7.17 13.41
C GLY A 141 -9.40 5.65 13.31
N HIS A 142 -10.18 5.10 12.37
CA HIS A 142 -10.32 3.66 12.22
C HIS A 142 -9.21 3.07 11.36
N PRO A 143 -8.65 1.90 11.73
CA PRO A 143 -7.70 1.20 10.90
C PRO A 143 -8.32 0.76 9.57
N ILE A 144 -7.61 1.03 8.48
CA ILE A 144 -7.96 0.54 7.14
C ILE A 144 -6.73 -0.08 6.47
N ASP A 145 -6.98 -0.97 5.51
CA ASP A 145 -5.93 -1.61 4.72
C ASP A 145 -5.78 -0.86 3.39
N GLY A 146 -4.61 -0.28 3.16
CA GLY A 146 -4.27 0.30 1.87
C GLY A 146 -3.67 -0.74 0.93
N SER A 147 -3.92 -0.56 -0.37
CA SER A 147 -3.37 -1.41 -1.43
C SER A 147 -3.11 -0.58 -2.68
N TYR A 148 -1.84 -0.47 -3.03
CA TYR A 148 -1.34 0.36 -4.12
C TYR A 148 -0.78 -0.51 -5.22
N ASP A 149 -1.05 -0.14 -6.47
CA ASP A 149 -0.35 -0.71 -7.62
C ASP A 149 1.12 -0.28 -7.60
N VAL A 150 2.01 -1.21 -7.93
CA VAL A 150 3.46 -0.97 -8.01
C VAL A 150 3.86 -0.88 -9.47
N GLU A 151 3.85 0.34 -9.97
CA GLU A 151 4.18 0.70 -11.35
C GLU A 151 4.73 2.12 -11.43
N PRO A 152 5.52 2.47 -12.46
CA PRO A 152 6.11 3.80 -12.57
C PRO A 152 5.03 4.90 -12.51
N ILE A 153 5.16 5.81 -11.54
CA ILE A 153 4.32 7.00 -11.43
C ILE A 153 4.99 8.13 -12.25
N PRO A 154 4.23 8.88 -13.08
CA PRO A 154 4.75 9.98 -13.90
C PRO A 154 5.36 11.14 -13.12
#